data_AF-A0A8I2FY49-F1
#
_entry.id   AF-A0A8I2FY49-F1
#
_cell.length_a   1.000
_cell.length_b   1.000
_cell.length_c   1.000
_cell.angle_alpha   90.00
_cell.angle_beta   90.00
_cell.angle_gamma   90.00
#
_symmetry.space_group_name_H-M   'P 1'
#
loop_
_entity.id
_entity.type
_entity.pdbx_description
1 polymer ?
#
loop_
_entity_poly.entity_id
_entity_poly.type
_entity_poly.pdbx_seq_one_letter_code
_entity_poly.pdbx_strand_id
1 'polypeptide(L)'
;MVYRYPSGMIMPFDDVCPSGWTRVSAFDNNFLRGSSTSGGTGGNSEHTHTFDPASKQVSYSLVHSSDWGPDEISHLNQHYHTINIPSTVSGPAEHIPPYINVVFCKKD
;
A
#
# COMPACT_ATOMS: atom_id res chain seq x y z
N MET A 1 -6.11 47.69 15.31
CA MET A 1 -5.88 46.33 15.85
C MET A 1 -4.67 45.78 15.11
N VAL A 2 -3.49 45.69 15.74
CA VAL A 2 -2.29 45.18 15.06
C VAL A 2 -2.29 43.67 15.23
N TYR A 3 -2.50 42.92 14.14
CA TYR A 3 -2.41 41.47 14.16
C TYR A 3 -0.92 41.10 14.29
N ARG A 4 -0.49 40.67 15.48
CA ARG A 4 0.88 40.19 15.70
C ARG A 4 0.91 38.68 15.48
N TYR A 5 1.59 38.28 14.42
CA TYR A 5 1.97 36.89 14.22
C TYR A 5 3.13 36.54 15.17
N PRO A 6 3.04 35.45 15.96
CA PRO A 6 4.14 35.02 16.82
C PRO A 6 5.38 34.65 15.99
N SER A 7 6.58 34.99 16.50
CA SER A 7 7.83 34.48 15.92
C SER A 7 7.85 32.96 15.99
N GLY A 8 8.34 32.32 14.92
CA GLY A 8 8.36 30.88 14.77
C GLY A 8 7.09 30.25 14.17
N MET A 9 6.01 31.02 14.00
CA MET A 9 4.80 30.51 13.33
C MET A 9 5.08 30.18 11.86
N ILE A 10 4.61 29.03 11.38
CA ILE A 10 4.75 28.60 9.99
C ILE A 10 3.39 28.64 9.29
N MET A 11 3.32 29.27 8.12
CA MET A 11 2.10 29.34 7.31
C MET A 11 2.42 29.07 5.81
N PRO A 12 1.45 28.52 5.05
CA PRO A 12 1.56 28.40 3.60
C PRO A 12 1.28 29.75 2.91
N PHE A 13 1.96 29.97 1.79
CA PHE A 13 1.80 31.10 0.88
C PHE A 13 1.78 30.60 -0.57
N ASP A 14 1.17 31.35 -1.49
CA ASP A 14 0.99 30.88 -2.87
C ASP A 14 2.24 31.01 -3.75
N ASP A 15 3.23 31.82 -3.35
CA ASP A 15 4.44 32.06 -4.16
C ASP A 15 5.68 32.38 -3.32
N VAL A 16 5.84 33.62 -2.84
CA VAL A 16 7.03 34.06 -2.11
C VAL A 16 6.74 34.40 -0.65
N CYS A 17 7.74 34.23 0.21
CA CYS A 17 7.64 34.65 1.60
C CYS A 17 7.56 36.18 1.70
N PRO A 18 6.59 36.73 2.45
CA PRO A 18 6.52 38.17 2.70
C PRO A 18 7.72 38.66 3.53
N SER A 19 7.93 39.98 3.55
CA SER A 19 8.93 40.60 4.43
C SER A 19 8.70 40.21 5.90
N GLY A 20 9.78 39.85 6.60
CA GLY A 20 9.73 39.37 7.98
C GLY A 20 9.37 37.89 8.12
N TRP A 21 9.43 37.13 7.02
CA TRP A 21 9.27 35.68 6.99
C TRP A 21 10.40 35.03 6.20
N THR A 22 10.83 33.86 6.66
CA THR A 22 11.89 33.05 6.05
C THR A 22 11.32 31.75 5.50
N ARG A 23 11.66 31.38 4.26
CA ARG A 23 11.20 30.12 3.63
C ARG A 23 11.71 28.90 4.40
N VAL A 24 10.85 27.90 4.57
CA VAL A 24 11.18 26.59 5.13
C VAL A 24 11.32 25.58 3.97
N SER A 25 12.43 25.65 3.25
CA SER A 25 12.67 24.80 2.06
C SER A 25 12.72 23.31 2.35
N ALA A 26 12.95 22.91 3.61
CA ALA A 26 12.89 21.52 4.04
C ALA A 26 11.50 20.86 3.80
N PHE A 27 10.46 21.66 3.58
CA PHE A 27 9.09 21.17 3.32
C PHE A 27 8.76 21.06 1.83
N ASP A 28 9.62 21.53 0.94
CA ASP A 28 9.36 21.49 -0.50
C ASP A 28 9.22 20.03 -0.98
N ASN A 29 8.31 19.80 -1.93
CA ASN A 29 7.98 18.47 -2.48
C ASN A 29 7.51 17.42 -1.45
N ASN A 30 7.04 17.87 -0.28
CA ASN A 30 6.53 17.00 0.77
C ASN A 30 5.12 17.39 1.18
N PHE A 31 4.34 16.39 1.61
CA PHE A 31 3.10 16.60 2.33
C PHE A 31 3.41 16.79 3.82
N LEU A 32 2.87 17.84 4.44
CA LEU A 32 3.10 18.10 5.86
C LEU A 32 2.35 17.09 6.72
N ARG A 33 3.05 16.58 7.73
CA ARG A 33 2.50 15.71 8.76
C ARG A 33 2.92 16.21 10.14
N GLY A 34 1.95 16.37 11.04
CA GLY A 34 2.21 16.73 12.44
C GLY A 34 3.01 15.65 13.17
N SER A 35 4.02 16.06 13.93
CA SER A 35 4.90 15.16 14.68
C SER A 35 5.41 15.86 15.94
N SER A 36 5.74 15.10 16.98
CA SER A 36 6.40 15.63 18.19
C SER A 36 7.83 16.08 17.92
N THR A 37 8.47 15.50 16.90
CA THR A 37 9.82 15.86 16.43
C THR A 37 9.78 16.21 14.95
N SER A 38 10.31 17.36 14.57
CA SER A 38 10.37 17.84 13.19
C SER A 38 11.43 17.12 12.37
N GLY A 39 11.24 17.06 11.04
CA GLY A 39 12.24 16.59 10.08
C GLY A 39 12.14 15.11 9.70
N GLY A 40 11.23 14.34 10.33
CA GLY A 40 10.93 12.99 9.89
C GLY A 40 10.24 12.97 8.52
N THR A 41 10.70 12.11 7.61
CA THR A 41 10.12 11.89 6.28
C THR A 41 9.52 10.48 6.19
N GLY A 42 8.73 10.22 5.15
CA GLY A 42 8.15 8.91 4.88
C GLY A 42 7.10 8.94 3.78
N GLY A 43 6.47 7.78 3.55
CA GLY A 43 5.56 7.58 2.44
C GLY A 43 6.27 7.13 1.16
N ASN A 44 5.47 6.67 0.19
CA ASN A 44 5.90 6.32 -1.15
C ASN A 44 4.75 6.71 -2.10
N SER A 45 5.07 7.20 -3.31
CA SER A 45 4.05 7.44 -4.32
C SER A 45 3.41 6.11 -4.76
N GLU A 46 4.20 5.03 -4.79
CA GLU A 46 3.78 3.71 -5.27
C GLU A 46 3.65 2.66 -4.16
N HIS A 47 2.76 1.69 -4.40
CA HIS A 47 2.66 0.47 -3.59
C HIS A 47 2.25 -0.74 -4.45
N THR A 48 2.48 -1.93 -3.92
CA THR A 48 2.15 -3.22 -4.54
C THR A 48 1.38 -4.11 -3.58
N HIS A 49 0.55 -5.01 -4.12
CA HIS A 49 -0.13 -6.06 -3.36
C HIS A 49 0.44 -7.43 -3.71
N THR A 50 0.72 -8.24 -2.69
CA THR A 50 1.10 -9.64 -2.87
C THR A 50 -0.12 -10.54 -2.66
N PHE A 51 -0.37 -11.42 -3.62
CA PHE A 51 -1.41 -12.42 -3.58
C PHE A 51 -0.77 -13.81 -3.57
N ASP A 52 -0.97 -14.55 -2.48
CA ASP A 52 -0.44 -15.91 -2.32
C ASP A 52 -1.56 -16.88 -1.92
N PRO A 53 -2.30 -17.43 -2.89
CA PRO A 53 -3.38 -18.36 -2.62
C PRO A 53 -2.84 -19.74 -2.24
N ALA A 54 -3.39 -20.32 -1.17
CA ALA A 54 -3.04 -21.69 -0.78
C ALA A 54 -3.36 -22.70 -1.89
N SER A 55 -2.46 -23.65 -2.11
CA SER A 55 -2.68 -24.78 -3.01
C SER A 55 -3.94 -25.54 -2.61
N LYS A 56 -4.80 -25.83 -3.57
CA LYS A 56 -6.03 -26.59 -3.34
C LYS A 56 -5.84 -28.02 -3.83
N GLN A 57 -6.19 -28.98 -2.97
CA GLN A 57 -6.40 -30.36 -3.40
C GLN A 57 -7.88 -30.54 -3.76
N VAL A 58 -8.13 -31.04 -4.96
CA VAL A 58 -9.48 -31.44 -5.39
C VAL A 58 -9.49 -32.95 -5.53
N SER A 59 -10.55 -33.58 -5.03
CA SER A 59 -10.74 -35.03 -5.05
C SER A 59 -12.03 -35.33 -5.79
N TYR A 60 -12.00 -36.34 -6.66
CA TYR A 60 -13.20 -36.89 -7.25
C TYR A 60 -13.17 -38.41 -7.07
N SER A 61 -14.25 -38.98 -6.53
CA SER A 61 -14.37 -40.41 -6.30
C SER A 61 -15.13 -41.04 -7.45
N LEU A 62 -14.43 -41.76 -8.32
CA LEU A 62 -15.05 -42.70 -9.25
C LEU A 62 -14.94 -44.09 -8.64
N VAL A 63 -16.09 -44.73 -8.39
CA VAL A 63 -16.12 -46.18 -8.13
C VAL A 63 -15.93 -46.85 -9.49
N HIS A 64 -14.78 -47.48 -9.70
CA HIS A 64 -14.57 -48.36 -10.84
C HIS A 64 -14.86 -49.79 -10.36
N SER A 65 -15.95 -50.39 -10.82
CA SER A 65 -16.09 -51.85 -10.79
C SER A 65 -15.41 -52.40 -12.05
N SER A 66 -14.41 -53.25 -11.89
CA SER A 66 -13.89 -54.06 -12.99
C SER A 66 -14.42 -55.48 -12.81
N ASP A 67 -15.51 -55.79 -13.50
CA ASP A 67 -16.25 -57.04 -13.34
C ASP A 67 -15.52 -58.20 -14.04
N TRP A 68 -14.73 -58.99 -13.30
CA TRP A 68 -14.23 -60.30 -13.76
C TRP A 68 -14.01 -61.31 -12.61
N GLY A 69 -14.96 -61.46 -11.68
CA GLY A 69 -14.89 -62.56 -10.69
C GLY A 69 -15.93 -62.51 -9.57
N PRO A 70 -16.18 -63.64 -8.88
CA PRO A 70 -17.20 -63.75 -7.82
C PRO A 70 -16.80 -63.12 -6.47
N ASP A 71 -15.55 -62.66 -6.33
CA ASP A 71 -15.04 -62.01 -5.11
C ASP A 71 -14.94 -60.49 -5.34
N GLU A 72 -16.06 -59.80 -5.15
CA GLU A 72 -16.19 -58.37 -5.37
C GLU A 72 -15.56 -57.57 -4.22
N ILE A 73 -14.29 -57.20 -4.37
CA ILE A 73 -13.67 -56.18 -3.51
C ILE A 73 -13.71 -54.87 -4.29
N SER A 74 -14.43 -53.87 -3.77
CA SER A 74 -14.38 -52.51 -4.32
C SER A 74 -13.09 -51.84 -3.85
N HIS A 75 -12.18 -51.55 -4.78
CA HIS A 75 -10.97 -50.80 -4.48
C HIS A 75 -11.27 -49.30 -4.61
N LEU A 76 -11.20 -48.56 -3.51
CA LEU A 76 -11.28 -47.11 -3.52
C LEU A 76 -10.02 -46.54 -4.18
N ASN A 77 -10.07 -46.24 -5.47
CA ASN A 77 -8.99 -45.52 -6.15
C ASN A 77 -9.13 -44.00 -5.91
N GLN A 78 -8.85 -43.57 -4.67
CA GLN A 78 -8.77 -42.14 -4.36
C GLN A 78 -7.44 -41.60 -4.86
N HIS A 79 -7.50 -40.75 -5.87
CA HIS A 79 -6.38 -39.92 -6.27
C HIS A 79 -6.77 -38.45 -6.13
N TYR A 80 -5.75 -37.61 -6.04
CA TYR A 80 -5.90 -36.17 -5.84
C TYR A 80 -5.16 -35.43 -6.93
N HIS A 81 -5.74 -34.31 -7.36
CA HIS A 81 -5.01 -33.32 -8.12
C HIS A 81 -4.60 -32.18 -7.18
N THR A 82 -3.33 -31.82 -7.25
CA THR A 82 -2.82 -30.62 -6.61
C THR A 82 -2.78 -29.51 -7.64
N ILE A 83 -3.54 -28.45 -7.40
CA ILE A 83 -3.43 -27.22 -8.19
C ILE A 83 -2.51 -26.28 -7.41
N ASN A 84 -1.33 -26.04 -7.97
CA ASN A 84 -0.41 -25.03 -7.47
C ASN A 84 -0.65 -23.72 -8.23
N ILE A 85 -1.13 -22.69 -7.53
CA ILE A 85 -1.30 -21.36 -8.08
C ILE A 85 -0.13 -20.53 -7.56
N PRO A 86 0.77 -20.04 -8.42
CA PRO A 86 1.93 -19.29 -7.96
C PRO A 86 1.49 -17.98 -7.30
N SER A 87 2.26 -17.55 -6.31
CA SER A 87 2.13 -16.19 -5.77
C SER A 87 2.36 -15.17 -6.89
N THR A 88 1.58 -14.10 -6.87
CA THR A 88 1.68 -12.99 -7.81
C THR A 88 1.75 -11.67 -7.05
N VAL A 89 2.45 -10.71 -7.62
CA VAL A 89 2.52 -9.35 -7.10
C VAL A 89 1.87 -8.44 -8.14
N SER A 90 1.00 -7.53 -7.71
CA SER A 90 0.46 -6.52 -8.60
C SER A 90 1.58 -5.64 -9.16
N GLY A 91 1.34 -5.00 -10.29
CA GLY A 91 2.20 -3.88 -10.69
C GLY A 91 2.21 -2.77 -9.62
N PRO A 92 3.27 -1.95 -9.56
CA PRO A 92 3.25 -0.75 -8.75
C PRO A 92 2.18 0.21 -9.27
N ALA A 93 1.49 0.88 -8.35
CA ALA A 93 0.50 1.89 -8.69
C ALA A 93 0.65 3.13 -7.81
N GLU A 94 0.58 4.31 -8.43
CA GLU A 94 0.67 5.60 -7.75
C GLU A 94 -0.65 6.02 -7.10
N HIS A 95 -0.62 6.41 -5.83
CA HIS A 95 -1.78 6.89 -5.05
C HIS A 95 -1.53 8.29 -4.44
N ILE A 96 -0.97 9.21 -5.22
CA ILE A 96 -0.77 10.60 -4.78
C ILE A 96 -2.13 11.34 -4.77
N PRO A 97 -2.59 11.90 -3.64
CA PRO A 97 -3.82 12.68 -3.59
C PRO A 97 -3.70 13.96 -4.43
N PRO A 98 -4.81 14.52 -4.95
CA PRO A 98 -4.80 15.84 -5.56
C PRO A 98 -4.20 16.88 -4.61
N TYR A 99 -3.30 17.72 -5.13
CA TYR A 99 -2.55 18.68 -4.33
C TYR A 99 -2.43 20.03 -5.01
N ILE A 100 -2.10 21.04 -4.20
CA ILE A 100 -1.71 22.37 -4.65
C ILE A 100 -0.26 22.62 -4.23
N ASN A 101 0.44 23.45 -4.99
CA ASN A 101 1.77 23.91 -4.60
C ASN A 101 1.63 25.13 -3.71
N VAL A 102 2.38 25.14 -2.61
CA VAL A 102 2.48 26.26 -1.68
C VAL A 102 3.91 26.39 -1.20
N VAL A 103 4.29 27.58 -0.76
CA VAL A 103 5.56 27.86 -0.11
C VAL A 103 5.32 28.08 1.37
N PHE A 104 5.96 27.26 2.21
CA PHE A 104 5.90 27.43 3.65
C PHE A 104 6.93 28.45 4.12
N CYS A 105 6.48 29.42 4.89
CA CYS A 105 7.34 30.45 5.47
C CYS A 105 7.17 30.48 6.99
N LYS A 106 8.27 30.67 7.69
CA LYS A 106 8.33 30.86 9.14
C LYS A 106 8.47 32.34 9.45
N LYS A 107 7.62 32.86 10.35
CA LYS A 107 7.74 34.23 10.85
C LYS A 107 9.06 34.37 11.60
N ASP A 108 9.87 35.34 11.19
CA ASP A 108 11.12 35.70 11.86
C ASP A 108 10.87 36.05 13.34
#